data_AF-A0A9E3YZL7-F1
#
_entry.id   AF-A0A9E3YZL7-F1
#
_cell.length_a   1.000
_cell.length_b   1.000
_cell.length_c   1.000
_cell.angle_alpha   90.00
_cell.angle_beta   90.00
_cell.angle_gamma   90.00
#
_symmetry.space_group_name_H-M   'P 1'
#
loop_
_entity.id
_entity.type
_entity.pdbx_description
1 polymer ?
#
loop_
_entity_poly.entity_id
_entity_poly.type
_entity_poly.pdbx_seq_one_letter_code
_entity_poly.pdbx_strand_id
1 'polypeptide(L)'
;SRIGNARRDYLHKCSTTISQNHAMVCIEDLQVRNMSKSAAGSTVQPGKNVRAKSGLNKSILDQGWFEVRRQLDYKLAWNGGHLIAVPPQNTSRTCPCCGHVSADNRRTQARFECVECGFEENADLVGAINVLRAGHALLACGEDVSRAKPAKARCAASVKQEPTEVTQPSHALV
;
A
#
# COMPACT_ATOMS: atom_id res chain seq x y z
N SER A 1 27.25 13.27 2.47
CA SER A 1 27.21 13.95 3.79
C SER A 1 27.05 12.92 4.90
N ARG A 2 27.50 13.22 6.13
CA ARG A 2 27.34 12.33 7.30
C ARG A 2 25.88 11.91 7.54
N ILE A 3 24.95 12.86 7.42
CA ILE A 3 23.50 12.64 7.60
C ILE A 3 22.95 11.66 6.56
N GLY A 4 23.30 11.83 5.29
CA GLY A 4 22.84 10.93 4.22
C GLY A 4 23.35 9.49 4.39
N ASN A 5 24.58 9.32 4.89
CA ASN A 5 25.14 8.00 5.17
C ASN A 5 24.46 7.35 6.39
N ALA A 6 24.21 8.10 7.46
CA ALA A 6 23.47 7.60 8.63
C ALA A 6 22.05 7.13 8.26
N ARG A 7 21.34 7.90 7.43
CA ARG A 7 20.03 7.49 6.89
C ARG A 7 20.12 6.21 6.07
N ARG A 8 21.11 6.11 5.18
CA ARG A 8 21.28 4.91 4.34
C ARG A 8 21.58 3.68 5.18
N ASP A 9 22.44 3.82 6.19
CA ASP A 9 22.77 2.76 7.14
C ASP A 9 21.51 2.30 7.92
N TYR A 10 20.73 3.24 8.44
CA TYR A 10 19.46 2.94 9.12
C TYR A 10 18.50 2.15 8.22
N LEU A 11 18.25 2.65 6.99
CA LEU A 11 17.36 1.97 6.04
C LEU A 11 17.84 0.56 5.70
N HIS A 12 19.14 0.37 5.50
CA HIS A 12 19.70 -0.96 5.25
C HIS A 12 19.53 -1.89 6.45
N LYS A 13 19.81 -1.43 7.68
CA LYS A 13 19.62 -2.24 8.89
C LYS A 13 18.15 -2.65 9.04
N CYS A 14 17.22 -1.70 8.95
CA CYS A 14 15.79 -1.96 9.06
C CYS A 14 15.29 -2.95 8.00
N SER A 15 15.60 -2.71 6.72
CA SER A 15 15.15 -3.60 5.64
C SER A 15 15.79 -4.99 5.71
N THR A 16 17.04 -5.11 6.19
CA THR A 16 17.66 -6.41 6.45
C THR A 16 16.92 -7.15 7.55
N THR A 17 16.72 -6.51 8.71
CA THR A 17 15.99 -7.12 9.84
C THR A 17 14.60 -7.59 9.41
N ILE A 18 13.85 -6.76 8.69
CA ILE A 18 12.52 -7.14 8.21
C ILE A 18 12.60 -8.36 7.29
N SER A 19 13.50 -8.33 6.29
CA SER A 19 13.63 -9.40 5.30
C SER A 19 14.11 -10.74 5.86
N GLN A 20 14.84 -10.74 6.98
CA GLN A 20 15.34 -11.96 7.62
C GLN A 20 14.29 -12.62 8.51
N ASN A 21 13.33 -11.85 9.02
CA ASN A 21 12.35 -12.33 10.01
C ASN A 21 10.95 -12.58 9.42
N HIS A 22 10.67 -12.12 8.19
CA HIS A 22 9.35 -12.20 7.58
C HIS A 22 9.43 -12.74 6.15
N ALA A 23 8.68 -13.81 5.87
CA ALA A 23 8.54 -14.36 4.52
C ALA A 23 7.64 -13.49 3.63
N MET A 24 6.77 -12.66 4.21
CA MET A 24 5.85 -11.79 3.49
C MET A 24 5.82 -10.42 4.16
N VAL A 25 5.91 -9.37 3.34
CA VAL A 25 5.80 -7.98 3.77
C VAL A 25 4.82 -7.26 2.86
N CYS A 26 3.82 -6.61 3.45
CA CYS A 26 2.85 -5.78 2.73
C CYS A 26 3.17 -4.31 2.95
N ILE A 27 3.14 -3.51 1.89
CA ILE A 27 3.38 -2.07 1.92
C ILE A 27 2.32 -1.35 1.08
N GLU A 28 2.06 -0.09 1.40
CA GLU A 28 1.27 0.77 0.53
C GLU A 28 2.01 1.09 -0.78
N ASP A 29 1.28 1.06 -1.90
CA ASP A 29 1.77 1.50 -3.21
C ASP A 29 1.73 3.03 -3.35
N LEU A 30 2.42 3.70 -2.42
CA LEU A 30 2.54 5.15 -2.46
C LEU A 30 3.29 5.58 -3.72
N GLN A 31 2.70 6.52 -4.46
CA GLN A 31 3.29 7.11 -5.66
C GLN A 31 4.33 8.17 -5.27
N VAL A 32 5.37 7.76 -4.52
CA VAL A 32 6.37 8.66 -3.90
C VAL A 32 6.98 9.64 -4.91
N ARG A 33 7.28 9.16 -6.12
CA ARG A 33 7.80 10.00 -7.22
C ARG A 33 6.84 11.13 -7.58
N ASN A 34 5.53 10.88 -7.59
CA ASN A 34 4.52 11.90 -7.85
C ASN A 34 4.35 12.83 -6.64
N MET A 35 4.39 12.28 -5.43
CA MET A 35 4.26 13.04 -4.19
C MET A 35 5.42 14.02 -3.97
N SER A 36 6.63 13.71 -4.44
CA SER A 36 7.82 14.56 -4.30
C SER A 36 8.10 15.45 -5.52
N LYS A 37 7.21 15.54 -6.50
CA LYS A 37 7.36 16.45 -7.65
C LYS A 37 7.43 17.90 -7.18
N SER A 38 8.27 18.69 -7.84
CA SER A 38 8.33 20.14 -7.64
C SER A 38 6.95 20.79 -7.85
N ALA A 39 6.73 21.93 -7.20
CA ALA A 39 5.55 22.76 -7.49
C ALA A 39 5.55 23.18 -8.96
N ALA A 40 4.35 23.34 -9.55
CA ALA A 40 4.21 23.86 -10.90
C ALA A 40 4.72 25.31 -11.01
N GLY A 41 5.05 25.75 -12.22
CA GLY A 41 5.59 27.09 -12.50
C GLY A 41 7.06 27.05 -12.87
N SER A 42 7.64 28.22 -13.11
CA SER A 42 9.04 28.41 -13.47
C SER A 42 9.73 29.36 -12.47
N THR A 43 11.04 29.53 -12.61
CA THR A 43 11.80 30.51 -11.82
C THR A 43 11.33 31.95 -12.08
N VAL A 44 10.84 32.22 -13.29
CA VAL A 44 10.38 33.56 -13.73
C VAL A 44 8.91 33.79 -13.33
N GLN A 45 8.09 32.74 -13.34
CA GLN A 45 6.69 32.79 -12.89
C GLN A 45 6.43 31.62 -11.94
N PRO A 46 6.70 31.79 -10.64
CA PRO A 46 6.49 30.75 -9.64
C PRO A 46 5.02 30.38 -9.51
N GLY A 47 4.73 29.10 -9.27
CA GLY A 47 3.38 28.66 -8.94
C GLY A 47 2.94 29.05 -7.52
N LYS A 48 1.79 28.53 -7.10
CA LYS A 48 1.25 28.76 -5.74
C LYS A 48 1.90 27.79 -4.74
N ASN A 49 2.05 28.24 -3.49
CA ASN A 49 2.50 27.41 -2.35
C ASN A 49 3.85 26.70 -2.53
N VAL A 50 4.77 27.27 -3.34
CA VAL A 50 6.07 26.64 -3.66
C VAL A 50 6.88 26.28 -2.42
N ARG A 51 6.96 27.18 -1.43
CA ARG A 51 7.69 26.94 -0.17
C ARG A 51 7.10 25.79 0.64
N ALA A 52 5.77 25.77 0.80
CA ALA A 52 5.08 24.69 1.51
C ALA A 52 5.29 23.35 0.81
N LYS A 53 5.17 23.32 -0.53
CA LYS A 53 5.42 22.11 -1.33
C LYS A 53 6.87 21.65 -1.23
N SER A 54 7.83 22.55 -1.28
CA SER A 54 9.25 22.23 -1.11
C SER A 54 9.53 21.64 0.28
N GLY A 55 8.90 22.17 1.32
CA GLY A 55 9.00 21.63 2.69
C GLY A 55 8.46 20.20 2.77
N LEU A 56 7.25 19.95 2.23
CA LEU A 56 6.67 18.62 2.16
C LEU A 56 7.55 17.64 1.36
N ASN A 57 8.06 18.06 0.21
CA ASN A 57 8.95 17.22 -0.61
C ASN A 57 10.22 16.85 0.15
N LYS A 58 10.81 17.81 0.89
CA LYS A 58 11.96 17.55 1.74
C LYS A 58 11.63 16.51 2.80
N SER A 59 10.51 16.65 3.52
CA SER A 59 10.08 15.67 4.52
C SER A 59 9.90 14.27 3.93
N ILE A 60 9.26 14.13 2.76
CA ILE A 60 9.07 12.84 2.08
C ILE A 60 10.42 12.20 1.70
N LEU A 61 11.32 12.99 1.11
CA LEU A 61 12.65 12.51 0.71
C LEU A 61 13.53 12.18 1.91
N ASP A 62 13.34 12.89 3.02
CA ASP A 62 14.09 12.67 4.24
C ASP A 62 13.73 11.34 4.91
N GLN A 63 12.49 10.88 4.78
CA GLN A 63 12.05 9.56 5.26
C GLN A 63 12.56 8.40 4.40
N GLY A 64 12.89 8.62 3.12
CA GLY A 64 13.48 7.58 2.26
C GLY A 64 12.53 6.45 1.85
N TRP A 65 11.21 6.70 1.77
CA TRP A 65 10.19 5.69 1.45
C TRP A 65 10.44 4.91 0.15
N PHE A 66 10.94 5.57 -0.89
CA PHE A 66 11.31 4.88 -2.13
C PHE A 66 12.45 3.87 -1.90
N GLU A 67 13.47 4.29 -1.14
CA GLU A 67 14.66 3.47 -0.92
C GLU A 67 14.35 2.28 0.00
N VAL A 68 13.52 2.45 1.04
CA VAL A 68 13.13 1.30 1.89
C VAL A 68 12.35 0.26 1.09
N ARG A 69 11.43 0.69 0.21
CA ARG A 69 10.70 -0.22 -0.69
C ARG A 69 11.65 -0.96 -1.62
N ARG A 70 12.55 -0.23 -2.29
CA ARG A 70 13.56 -0.83 -3.17
C ARG A 70 14.43 -1.85 -2.43
N GLN A 71 14.82 -1.54 -1.20
CA GLN A 71 15.63 -2.44 -0.38
C GLN A 71 14.88 -3.69 0.06
N LEU A 72 13.63 -3.55 0.49
CA LEU A 72 12.78 -4.68 0.82
C LEU A 72 12.57 -5.58 -0.40
N ASP A 73 12.33 -5.01 -1.58
CA ASP A 73 12.09 -5.78 -2.81
C ASP A 73 13.24 -6.74 -3.12
N TYR A 74 14.49 -6.23 -3.17
CA TYR A 74 15.62 -7.12 -3.47
C TYR A 74 15.99 -8.03 -2.30
N LYS A 75 15.88 -7.60 -1.03
CA LYS A 75 16.28 -8.43 0.12
C LYS A 75 15.29 -9.56 0.40
N LEU A 76 13.99 -9.30 0.27
CA LEU A 76 12.99 -10.35 0.34
C LEU A 76 13.19 -11.33 -0.81
N ALA A 77 13.46 -10.86 -2.03
CA ALA A 77 13.77 -11.74 -3.15
C ALA A 77 15.00 -12.62 -2.91
N TRP A 78 16.04 -12.13 -2.22
CA TRP A 78 17.20 -12.93 -1.83
C TRP A 78 16.88 -14.02 -0.81
N ASN A 79 15.99 -13.72 0.13
CA ASN A 79 15.60 -14.64 1.21
C ASN A 79 14.39 -15.53 0.84
N GLY A 80 13.92 -15.49 -0.42
CA GLY A 80 12.74 -16.24 -0.86
C GLY A 80 11.40 -15.69 -0.37
N GLY A 81 11.36 -14.46 0.15
CA GLY A 81 10.16 -13.78 0.59
C GLY A 81 9.46 -12.94 -0.48
N HIS A 82 8.29 -12.42 -0.13
CA HIS A 82 7.43 -11.63 -1.00
C HIS A 82 7.22 -10.21 -0.48
N LEU A 83 7.40 -9.21 -1.35
CA LEU A 83 6.97 -7.84 -1.11
C LEU A 83 5.68 -7.57 -1.89
N ILE A 84 4.62 -7.21 -1.18
CA ILE A 84 3.28 -6.99 -1.75
C ILE A 84 2.94 -5.52 -1.63
N ALA A 85 2.71 -4.87 -2.76
CA ALA A 85 2.28 -3.48 -2.81
C ALA A 85 0.75 -3.41 -2.93
N VAL A 86 0.09 -2.80 -1.95
CA VAL A 86 -1.38 -2.70 -1.90
C VAL A 86 -1.84 -1.28 -2.25
N PRO A 87 -3.04 -1.11 -2.82
CA PRO A 87 -3.60 0.22 -3.03
C PRO A 87 -3.71 1.00 -1.70
N PRO A 88 -3.20 2.25 -1.60
CA PRO A 88 -3.19 3.01 -0.35
C PRO A 88 -4.56 3.60 0.03
N GLN A 89 -5.59 3.39 -0.78
CA GLN A 89 -6.90 4.01 -0.57
C GLN A 89 -7.56 3.43 0.69
N ASN A 90 -7.99 4.33 1.59
CA ASN A 90 -8.75 4.01 2.81
C ASN A 90 -8.04 3.13 3.85
N THR A 91 -6.78 2.74 3.66
CA THR A 91 -5.98 1.95 4.62
C THR A 91 -5.92 2.61 6.02
N SER A 92 -5.95 3.94 6.08
CA SER A 92 -5.93 4.73 7.32
C SER A 92 -7.31 5.11 7.87
N ARG A 93 -8.39 4.73 7.18
CA ARG A 93 -9.76 5.18 7.44
C ARG A 93 -10.76 4.03 7.61
N THR A 94 -10.42 2.84 7.15
CA THR A 94 -11.24 1.63 7.31
C THR A 94 -11.11 1.10 8.74
N CYS A 95 -12.24 0.87 9.40
CA CYS A 95 -12.27 0.21 10.69
C CYS A 95 -11.94 -1.28 10.53
N PRO A 96 -10.94 -1.82 11.26
CA PRO A 96 -10.62 -3.23 11.18
C PRO A 96 -11.64 -4.11 11.92
N CYS A 97 -12.49 -3.53 12.77
CA CYS A 97 -13.54 -4.25 13.51
C CYS A 97 -14.80 -4.45 12.65
N CYS A 98 -15.41 -3.37 12.15
CA CYS A 98 -16.70 -3.43 11.43
C CYS A 98 -16.62 -3.14 9.92
N GLY A 99 -15.48 -2.69 9.41
CA GLY A 99 -15.32 -2.32 8.00
C GLY A 99 -15.77 -0.91 7.62
N HIS A 100 -16.34 -0.12 8.54
CA HIS A 100 -16.75 1.26 8.28
C HIS A 100 -15.60 2.13 7.78
N VAL A 101 -15.83 2.89 6.71
CA VAL A 101 -14.82 3.80 6.12
C VAL A 101 -15.26 5.24 6.32
N SER A 102 -14.55 5.99 7.16
CA SER A 102 -14.82 7.42 7.36
C SER A 102 -13.53 8.23 7.54
N ALA A 103 -13.57 9.52 7.17
CA ALA A 103 -12.47 10.44 7.47
C ALA A 103 -12.42 10.74 8.97
N ASP A 104 -13.58 10.73 9.62
CA ASP A 104 -13.70 10.97 11.04
C ASP A 104 -13.13 9.83 11.89
N ASN A 105 -12.89 8.66 11.31
CA ASN A 105 -12.25 7.55 12.02
C ASN A 105 -10.82 7.87 12.47
N ARG A 106 -10.15 8.85 11.82
CA ARG A 106 -8.80 9.29 12.15
C ARG A 106 -8.71 10.80 12.11
N ARG A 107 -9.06 11.46 13.22
CA ARG A 107 -8.96 12.92 13.37
C ARG A 107 -7.56 13.42 13.74
N THR A 108 -6.73 12.55 14.30
CA THR A 108 -5.36 12.89 14.71
C THR A 108 -4.36 11.93 14.10
N GLN A 109 -3.06 12.27 14.16
CA GLN A 109 -2.03 11.39 13.63
C GLN A 109 -1.97 10.05 14.40
N ALA A 110 -2.16 10.08 15.73
CA ALA A 110 -1.89 8.91 16.58
C ALA A 110 -3.13 8.07 16.92
N ARG A 111 -4.33 8.66 16.99
CA ARG A 111 -5.54 7.97 17.45
C ARG A 111 -6.48 7.64 16.29
N PHE A 112 -6.97 6.40 16.29
CA PHE A 112 -8.09 5.92 15.49
C PHE A 112 -9.26 5.60 16.41
N GLU A 113 -10.46 6.04 16.04
CA GLU A 113 -11.71 5.76 16.75
C GLU A 113 -12.81 5.64 15.71
N CYS A 114 -13.39 4.44 15.59
CA CYS A 114 -14.45 4.21 14.61
C CYS A 114 -15.75 4.90 15.04
N VAL A 115 -16.27 5.78 14.18
CA VAL A 115 -17.53 6.49 14.46
C VAL A 115 -18.79 5.62 14.38
N GLU A 116 -18.66 4.38 13.89
CA GLU A 116 -19.79 3.44 13.77
C GLU A 116 -19.83 2.43 14.92
N CYS A 117 -18.70 1.78 15.24
CA CYS A 117 -18.66 0.72 16.26
C CYS A 117 -17.87 1.08 17.52
N GLY A 118 -17.27 2.27 17.60
CA GLY A 118 -16.48 2.71 18.75
C GLY A 118 -15.13 2.02 18.94
N PHE A 119 -14.66 1.22 17.96
CA PHE A 119 -13.34 0.59 18.04
C PHE A 119 -12.22 1.66 18.08
N GLU A 120 -11.35 1.57 19.09
CA GLU A 120 -10.22 2.47 19.29
C GLU A 120 -8.89 1.75 19.23
N GLU A 121 -7.90 2.37 18.57
CA GLU A 121 -6.50 1.96 18.65
C GLU A 121 -5.56 3.07 18.12
N ASN A 122 -4.26 2.81 18.14
CA ASN A 122 -3.25 3.56 17.44
C ASN A 122 -3.47 3.51 15.93
N ALA A 123 -3.49 4.68 15.30
CA ALA A 123 -3.79 4.80 13.88
C ALA A 123 -2.75 4.13 12.96
N ASP A 124 -1.48 4.06 13.38
CA ASP A 124 -0.43 3.39 12.60
C ASP A 124 -0.58 1.87 12.70
N LEU A 125 -1.01 1.33 13.85
CA LEU A 125 -1.36 -0.09 13.97
C LEU A 125 -2.57 -0.44 13.12
N VAL A 126 -3.62 0.38 13.14
CA VAL A 126 -4.81 0.19 12.28
C VAL A 126 -4.41 0.22 10.80
N GLY A 127 -3.56 1.16 10.41
CA GLY A 127 -2.99 1.22 9.07
C GLY A 127 -2.27 -0.08 8.69
N ALA A 128 -1.39 -0.58 9.57
CA ALA A 128 -0.66 -1.83 9.34
C ALA A 128 -1.60 -3.04 9.20
N ILE A 129 -2.63 -3.15 10.05
CA ILE A 129 -3.65 -4.21 9.97
C ILE A 129 -4.36 -4.17 8.62
N ASN A 130 -4.79 -2.98 8.18
CA ASN A 130 -5.50 -2.82 6.92
C ASN A 130 -4.62 -3.11 5.70
N VAL A 131 -3.35 -2.69 5.73
CA VAL A 131 -2.37 -3.00 4.68
C VAL A 131 -2.12 -4.51 4.59
N LEU A 132 -1.98 -5.20 5.74
CA LEU A 132 -1.79 -6.64 5.78
C LEU A 132 -3.03 -7.38 5.23
N ARG A 133 -4.24 -6.97 5.63
CA ARG A 133 -5.50 -7.53 5.12
C ARG A 133 -5.64 -7.37 3.61
N ALA A 134 -5.33 -6.19 3.08
CA ALA A 134 -5.31 -5.95 1.66
C ALA A 134 -4.31 -6.86 0.94
N GLY A 135 -3.11 -7.05 1.51
CA GLY A 135 -2.10 -7.93 0.93
C GLY A 135 -2.51 -9.40 0.91
N HIS A 136 -3.14 -9.90 1.97
CA HIS A 136 -3.72 -11.23 2.00
C HIS A 136 -4.84 -11.42 0.97
N ALA A 137 -5.69 -10.40 0.79
CA ALA A 137 -6.75 -10.46 -0.22
C ALA A 137 -6.18 -10.56 -1.64
N LEU A 138 -5.14 -9.78 -1.98
CA LEU A 138 -4.48 -9.87 -3.29
C LEU A 138 -3.89 -11.26 -3.55
N LEU A 139 -3.24 -11.87 -2.55
CA LEU A 139 -2.72 -13.23 -2.66
C LEU A 139 -3.81 -14.27 -2.87
N ALA A 140 -4.93 -14.16 -2.14
CA ALA A 140 -6.03 -15.11 -2.22
C ALA A 140 -6.74 -15.07 -3.58
N CYS A 141 -6.84 -13.89 -4.20
CA CYS A 141 -7.49 -13.70 -5.50
C CYS A 141 -6.65 -14.17 -6.70
N GLY A 142 -5.43 -14.67 -6.48
CA GLY A 142 -4.56 -15.16 -7.57
C GLY A 142 -4.12 -14.08 -8.55
N GLU A 143 -4.22 -12.80 -8.17
CA GLU A 143 -3.59 -11.75 -8.96
C GLU A 143 -2.09 -11.99 -8.93
N ASP A 144 -1.46 -12.01 -10.11
CA ASP A 144 -0.01 -12.17 -10.23
C ASP A 144 0.68 -11.14 -9.34
N VAL A 145 1.17 -11.58 -8.17
CA VAL A 145 1.99 -10.79 -7.25
C VAL A 145 3.37 -10.67 -7.87
N SER A 146 3.41 -10.01 -9.03
CA SER A 146 4.62 -9.73 -9.78
C SER A 146 5.48 -8.84 -8.91
N ARG A 147 6.64 -9.39 -8.50
CA ARG A 147 7.84 -8.67 -8.01
C ARG A 147 7.82 -7.21 -8.44
N ALA A 148 7.98 -6.28 -7.50
CA ALA A 148 7.67 -4.87 -7.59
C ALA A 148 8.03 -4.22 -8.95
N LYS A 149 7.21 -4.45 -9.96
CA LYS A 149 7.15 -3.67 -11.19
C LYS A 149 6.01 -2.68 -11.02
N PRO A 150 6.19 -1.42 -11.42
CA PRO A 150 5.09 -0.46 -11.38
C PRO A 150 4.04 -0.93 -12.39
N ALA A 151 2.98 -1.57 -11.91
CA ALA A 151 1.88 -1.97 -12.77
C ALA A 151 1.09 -0.72 -13.19
N LYS A 152 1.12 -0.40 -14.48
CA LYS A 152 0.00 0.32 -15.08
C LYS A 152 -1.17 -0.67 -15.07
N ALA A 153 -2.04 -0.57 -14.08
CA ALA A 153 -3.30 -1.31 -14.07
C ALA A 153 -4.09 -0.93 -15.33
N ARG A 154 -4.26 -1.87 -16.25
CA ARG A 154 -5.40 -1.89 -17.16
C ARG A 154 -6.41 -2.80 -16.50
N CYS A 155 -7.54 -2.25 -16.07
CA CYS A 155 -8.68 -3.04 -15.63
C CYS A 155 -9.11 -3.94 -16.80
N ALA A 156 -8.91 -5.25 -16.68
CA ALA A 156 -9.64 -6.19 -17.51
C ALA A 156 -11.08 -6.22 -16.98
N ALA A 157 -12.04 -5.90 -17.86
CA ALA A 157 -13.45 -5.97 -17.52
C ALA A 157 -13.82 -7.41 -17.14
N SER A 158 -14.60 -7.55 -16.07
CA SER A 158 -15.11 -8.83 -15.58
C SER A 158 -15.97 -9.49 -16.66
N VAL A 159 -15.50 -10.61 -17.21
CA VAL A 159 -16.29 -11.45 -18.11
C VAL A 159 -17.31 -12.19 -17.24
N LYS A 160 -18.59 -11.87 -17.43
CA LYS A 160 -19.69 -12.64 -16.85
C LYS A 160 -19.65 -14.06 -17.43
N GLN A 161 -19.53 -15.07 -16.59
CA GLN A 161 -19.79 -16.45 -16.98
C GLN A 161 -21.29 -16.67 -17.05
N GLU A 162 -21.78 -17.21 -18.16
CA GLU A 162 -23.16 -17.69 -18.25
C GLU A 162 -23.30 -19.07 -17.59
N PRO A 163 -24.43 -19.38 -16.94
CA PRO A 163 -24.64 -20.67 -16.32
C PRO A 163 -24.82 -21.77 -17.36
N THR A 164 -24.12 -22.88 -17.20
CA THR A 164 -24.29 -24.08 -18.03
C THR A 164 -25.65 -24.72 -17.79
N GLU A 165 -26.43 -24.89 -18.85
CA GLU A 165 -27.75 -25.52 -18.84
C GLU A 165 -27.65 -27.02 -18.52
N VAL A 166 -28.38 -27.47 -17.49
CA VAL A 166 -28.41 -28.87 -17.06
C VAL A 166 -29.38 -29.64 -17.95
N THR A 167 -28.85 -30.55 -18.78
CA THR A 167 -29.67 -31.50 -19.53
C THR A 167 -30.20 -32.59 -18.59
N GLN A 168 -31.52 -32.66 -18.41
CA GLN A 168 -32.17 -33.75 -17.67
C GLN A 168 -32.38 -34.98 -18.58
N PRO A 169 -32.17 -36.21 -18.09
CA PRO A 169 -32.40 -37.41 -18.88
C PRO A 169 -33.92 -37.71 -18.98
N SER A 170 -34.40 -37.93 -20.19
CA SER A 170 -35.77 -38.37 -20.45
C SER A 170 -35.97 -39.80 -19.94
N HIS A 171 -36.90 -39.95 -18.99
CA HIS A 171 -37.35 -41.22 -18.44
C HIS A 171 -38.09 -42.02 -19.53
N ALA A 172 -37.57 -43.19 -19.90
CA ALA A 172 -38.29 -44.16 -20.71
C ALA A 172 -39.24 -44.96 -19.82
N LEU A 173 -40.55 -44.96 -20.14
CA LEU A 173 -41.52 -45.89 -19.58
C LEU A 173 -42.47 -46.33 -20.70
N VAL A 174 -42.35 -47.63 -21.01
CA VAL A 174 -43.26 -48.59 -21.67
C VAL A 174 -43.86 -48.19 -23.02
#